data_AF-A0A8C9QWQ0-F1
#
_entry.id   AF-A0A8C9QWQ0-F1
#
_cell.length_a   1.000
_cell.length_b   1.000
_cell.length_c   1.000
_cell.angle_alpha   90.00
_cell.angle_beta   90.00
_cell.angle_gamma   90.00
#
_symmetry.space_group_name_H-M   'P 1'
#
loop_
_entity.id
_entity.type
_entity.pdbx_description
1 polymer ?
#
loop_
_entity_poly.entity_id
_entity_poly.type
_entity_poly.pdbx_seq_one_letter_code
_entity_poly.pdbx_strand_id
1 'polypeptide(L)'
;MGRSPASLSKLKLGKLKVVRRQLLQRYEHHPFISCLAGLYGCQWKRYQRAKAQPGECCCSKLECCSFGLLIVTFCLTLVFLYFWSEAQNDYNDFDWFNFGNLGFWFPWSVVLLVVAAVLFTYIAALLVLAICLLSEGQRLYLHWSHKLGILVTLTFSVSATAVLSDLWCKEWTTLLLSLQVTAPYLHVGGVSLMTLLSWPIALHFFRMNKRVRQVAIVGLYLAVLFALYLVPLGMYSPCIKEEDTLGPPPTLIGHRGAPMLAPENTQLSFEKAVKVGGEGLETDISISYDGVPFLMHDSTLHRTTNVRDVFPNRTAAMASSFTWSELVQLNAGSWFLSRDPFGTASSLDPADQARAQNQSIPTLRSFLDLAAHYNKLVIFDLRRPPEGHPYRDSWLNRTLEVVLNESSINSSQVLWLPSEARSLVQVLEPHLQQTSGYHGSVEQLQEQHIVRLNLHYSFMSQEQISKYASVNISTNLYVISQPWLYSLAWCAGAQSVTTNALHILKVLRRPLFFMTPEEYNLMWILTDVVSAVLVLAVFLFHWWRESGLTFWSDSRQTQENGPYSKFRTELSDVWSVSSMSVRGVFRSTPATPHLPTVSEFYEPTV
;
A
#
# COMPACT_ATOMS: atom_id res chain seq x y z
N MET A 1 37.53 -53.03 56.26
CA MET A 1 36.57 -51.96 55.85
C MET A 1 36.68 -51.76 54.34
N GLY A 2 35.58 -51.86 53.60
CA GLY A 2 35.59 -51.73 52.13
C GLY A 2 35.46 -50.27 51.65
N ARG A 3 36.08 -49.93 50.52
CA ARG A 3 35.90 -48.62 49.85
C ARG A 3 34.75 -48.69 48.84
N SER A 4 33.85 -47.71 48.88
CA SER A 4 32.63 -47.67 48.05
C SER A 4 32.88 -47.21 46.61
N PRO A 5 32.35 -47.89 45.57
CA PRO A 5 32.52 -47.52 44.16
C PRO A 5 31.48 -46.50 43.64
N ALA A 6 31.10 -45.49 44.45
CA ALA A 6 29.93 -44.65 44.19
C ALA A 6 30.15 -43.37 43.35
N SER A 7 31.38 -42.88 43.17
CA SER A 7 31.66 -41.56 42.58
C SER A 7 31.82 -41.55 41.05
N LEU A 8 32.39 -42.60 40.46
CA LEU A 8 32.79 -42.64 39.04
C LEU A 8 31.62 -42.77 38.05
N SER A 9 30.50 -43.37 38.45
CA SER A 9 29.34 -43.60 37.58
C SER A 9 28.55 -42.31 37.30
N LYS A 10 28.20 -41.55 38.35
CA LYS A 10 27.48 -40.27 38.23
C LYS A 10 28.24 -39.25 37.36
N LEU A 11 29.57 -39.19 37.49
CA LEU A 11 30.41 -38.23 36.78
C LEU A 11 30.51 -38.53 35.27
N LYS A 12 30.58 -39.81 34.87
CA LYS A 12 30.47 -40.22 33.46
C LYS A 12 29.06 -39.97 32.90
N LEU A 13 28.01 -40.27 33.65
CA LEU A 13 26.62 -40.08 33.19
C LEU A 13 26.27 -38.60 33.01
N GLY A 14 26.79 -37.71 33.87
CA GLY A 14 26.69 -36.26 33.72
C GLY A 14 27.35 -35.76 32.44
N LYS A 15 28.60 -36.16 32.17
CA LYS A 15 29.29 -35.83 30.91
C LYS A 15 28.53 -36.37 29.68
N LEU A 16 27.98 -37.59 29.74
CA LEU A 16 27.18 -38.14 28.64
C LEU A 16 25.89 -37.34 28.38
N LYS A 17 25.20 -36.87 29.44
CA LYS A 17 24.02 -36.00 29.30
C LYS A 17 24.37 -34.64 28.71
N VAL A 18 25.50 -34.03 29.11
CA VAL A 18 25.99 -32.76 28.54
C VAL A 18 26.36 -32.94 27.07
N VAL A 19 27.14 -33.97 26.72
CA VAL A 19 27.51 -34.29 25.33
C VAL A 19 26.28 -34.60 24.49
N ARG A 20 25.27 -35.33 25.01
CA ARG A 20 24.01 -35.56 24.31
C ARG A 20 23.21 -34.28 24.11
N ARG A 21 23.13 -33.37 25.08
CA ARG A 21 22.51 -32.03 24.91
C ARG A 21 23.24 -31.20 23.86
N GLN A 22 24.56 -31.14 23.91
CA GLN A 22 25.39 -30.41 22.94
C GLN A 22 25.29 -31.00 21.53
N LEU A 23 25.23 -32.34 21.40
CA LEU A 23 25.01 -33.00 20.12
C LEU A 23 23.61 -32.74 19.57
N LEU A 24 22.56 -32.78 20.41
CA LEU A 24 21.19 -32.47 20.00
C LEU A 24 21.03 -31.00 19.57
N GLN A 25 21.48 -30.04 20.38
CA GLN A 25 21.50 -28.61 19.97
C GLN A 25 22.28 -28.40 18.67
N ARG A 26 23.41 -29.08 18.49
CA ARG A 26 24.20 -29.03 17.24
C ARG A 26 23.50 -29.74 16.07
N TYR A 27 22.61 -30.70 16.32
CA TYR A 27 21.82 -31.40 15.30
C TYR A 27 20.52 -30.67 14.95
N GLU A 28 19.92 -29.90 15.86
CA GLU A 28 18.70 -29.12 15.64
C GLU A 28 19.01 -27.78 14.95
N HIS A 29 20.13 -27.13 15.30
CA HIS A 29 20.57 -25.88 14.68
C HIS A 29 21.08 -26.04 13.24
N HIS A 30 21.49 -27.26 12.84
CA HIS A 30 22.01 -27.52 11.49
C HIS A 30 20.95 -27.55 10.37
N PRO A 31 19.79 -28.21 10.53
CA PRO A 31 18.64 -28.13 9.64
C PRO A 31 18.15 -26.70 9.40
N PHE A 32 18.05 -25.89 10.45
CA PHE A 32 17.62 -24.48 10.34
C PHE A 32 18.51 -23.69 9.37
N ILE A 33 19.84 -23.70 9.58
CA ILE A 33 20.78 -23.04 8.66
C ILE A 33 20.80 -23.72 7.27
N SER A 34 20.44 -25.01 7.16
CA SER A 34 20.29 -25.69 5.86
C SER A 34 19.06 -25.20 5.10
N CYS A 35 17.96 -24.90 5.79
CA CYS A 35 16.76 -24.30 5.21
C CYS A 35 17.06 -22.88 4.73
N LEU A 36 17.62 -22.02 5.60
CA LEU A 36 17.96 -20.63 5.25
C LEU A 36 18.87 -20.54 4.01
N ALA A 37 19.96 -21.32 3.97
CA ALA A 37 20.91 -21.30 2.86
C ALA A 37 20.39 -22.05 1.61
N GLY A 38 19.46 -22.98 1.79
CA GLY A 38 18.70 -23.61 0.71
C GLY A 38 17.80 -22.61 0.00
N LEU A 39 16.97 -21.88 0.76
CA LEU A 39 16.02 -20.89 0.23
C LEU A 39 16.69 -19.64 -0.35
N TYR A 40 17.85 -19.22 0.14
CA TYR A 40 18.56 -18.04 -0.35
C TYR A 40 19.56 -18.35 -1.50
N GLY A 41 20.14 -19.55 -1.50
CA GLY A 41 21.32 -19.87 -2.32
C GLY A 41 21.34 -21.27 -2.95
N CYS A 42 20.27 -22.05 -2.82
CA CYS A 42 20.21 -23.48 -3.18
C CYS A 42 21.24 -24.37 -2.43
N GLN A 43 21.83 -23.88 -1.33
CA GLN A 43 22.93 -24.55 -0.60
C GLN A 43 22.44 -25.50 0.51
N TRP A 44 21.57 -26.44 0.14
CA TRP A 44 20.97 -27.41 1.06
C TRP A 44 22.00 -28.27 1.81
N LYS A 45 23.11 -28.66 1.15
CA LYS A 45 24.12 -29.59 1.70
C LYS A 45 25.21 -28.85 2.47
N ARG A 46 25.68 -29.44 3.57
CA ARG A 46 26.63 -28.81 4.52
C ARG A 46 27.95 -28.35 3.90
N TYR A 47 28.51 -29.08 2.94
CA TYR A 47 29.80 -28.74 2.31
C TYR A 47 29.73 -27.57 1.32
N GLN A 48 28.53 -27.15 0.90
CA GLN A 48 28.35 -26.01 -0.02
C GLN A 48 28.50 -24.65 0.69
N ARG A 49 28.37 -24.63 2.02
CA ARG A 49 28.31 -23.41 2.84
C ARG A 49 29.66 -23.03 3.41
N ALA A 50 30.06 -21.78 3.22
CA ALA A 50 31.21 -21.18 3.89
C ALA A 50 30.78 -20.34 5.10
N LYS A 51 31.32 -20.63 6.29
CA LYS A 51 31.28 -19.69 7.42
C LYS A 51 32.26 -18.55 7.17
N ALA A 52 31.92 -17.33 7.58
CA ALA A 52 32.88 -16.23 7.63
C ALA A 52 33.83 -16.43 8.81
N GLN A 53 35.14 -16.23 8.62
CA GLN A 53 36.08 -16.10 9.75
C GLN A 53 35.88 -14.73 10.41
N PRO A 54 36.10 -14.59 11.73
CA PRO A 54 36.08 -13.29 12.40
C PRO A 54 37.02 -12.27 11.72
N GLY A 55 36.47 -11.12 11.33
CA GLY A 55 37.20 -10.04 10.64
C GLY A 55 37.28 -10.11 9.10
N GLU A 56 36.82 -11.19 8.46
CA GLU A 56 36.69 -11.25 6.99
C GLU A 56 35.47 -10.47 6.46
N CYS A 57 35.33 -10.38 5.14
CA CYS A 57 34.09 -9.90 4.50
C CYS A 57 33.03 -11.01 4.47
N CYS A 58 31.78 -10.70 4.79
CA CYS A 58 30.66 -11.66 4.77
C CYS A 58 30.17 -12.01 3.35
N CYS A 59 30.67 -11.33 2.32
CA CYS A 59 30.28 -11.49 0.93
C CYS A 59 31.49 -11.27 0.00
N SER A 60 31.47 -11.87 -1.20
CA SER A 60 32.36 -11.45 -2.29
C SER A 60 31.88 -10.09 -2.84
N LYS A 61 32.70 -9.38 -3.63
CA LYS A 61 32.26 -8.09 -4.24
C LYS A 61 30.89 -8.20 -4.92
N LEU A 62 30.67 -9.25 -5.71
CA LEU A 62 29.40 -9.50 -6.41
C LEU A 62 28.23 -9.73 -5.45
N GLU A 63 28.43 -10.56 -4.41
CA GLU A 63 27.37 -10.85 -3.43
C GLU A 63 27.06 -9.61 -2.56
N CYS A 64 28.06 -8.78 -2.25
CA CYS A 64 27.85 -7.51 -1.55
C CYS A 64 27.04 -6.52 -2.42
N CYS A 65 27.35 -6.41 -3.72
CA CYS A 65 26.55 -5.60 -4.65
C CYS A 65 25.12 -6.15 -4.81
N SER A 66 24.95 -7.47 -4.85
CA SER A 66 23.63 -8.10 -4.93
C SER A 66 22.78 -7.87 -3.68
N PHE A 67 23.41 -7.86 -2.49
CA PHE A 67 22.75 -7.50 -1.23
C PHE A 67 22.40 -6.00 -1.16
N GLY A 68 23.26 -5.12 -1.67
CA GLY A 68 22.93 -3.69 -1.82
C GLY A 68 21.75 -3.47 -2.76
N LEU A 69 21.71 -4.16 -3.91
CA LEU A 69 20.59 -4.13 -4.86
C LEU A 69 19.30 -4.64 -4.20
N LEU A 70 19.36 -5.73 -3.42
CA LEU A 70 18.22 -6.26 -2.67
C LEU A 70 17.62 -5.22 -1.71
N ILE A 71 18.46 -4.44 -1.00
CA ILE A 71 18.01 -3.36 -0.11
C ILE A 71 17.35 -2.23 -0.91
N VAL A 72 17.95 -1.79 -2.02
CA VAL A 72 17.36 -0.73 -2.87
C VAL A 72 16.01 -1.18 -3.45
N THR A 73 15.91 -2.42 -3.93
CA THR A 73 14.65 -2.99 -4.42
C THR A 73 13.62 -3.13 -3.30
N PHE A 74 14.01 -3.50 -2.07
CA PHE A 74 13.11 -3.53 -0.92
C PHE A 74 12.54 -2.14 -0.59
N CYS A 75 13.37 -1.10 -0.54
CA CYS A 75 12.90 0.25 -0.27
C CYS A 75 11.95 0.77 -1.37
N LEU A 76 12.26 0.53 -2.65
CA LEU A 76 11.41 0.96 -3.76
C LEU A 76 10.08 0.18 -3.83
N THR A 77 10.09 -1.14 -3.61
CA THR A 77 8.86 -1.94 -3.53
C THR A 77 8.00 -1.59 -2.33
N LEU A 78 8.60 -1.26 -1.18
CA LEU A 78 7.88 -0.79 0.02
C LEU A 78 7.17 0.53 -0.25
N VAL A 79 7.86 1.52 -0.83
CA VAL A 79 7.27 2.82 -1.17
C VAL A 79 6.16 2.67 -2.23
N PHE A 80 6.38 1.86 -3.27
CA PHE A 80 5.37 1.61 -4.30
C PHE A 80 4.13 0.90 -3.74
N LEU A 81 4.32 -0.14 -2.92
CA LEU A 81 3.21 -0.87 -2.29
C LEU A 81 2.42 0.01 -1.32
N TYR A 82 3.12 0.84 -0.52
CA TYR A 82 2.46 1.80 0.36
C TYR A 82 1.64 2.83 -0.46
N PHE A 83 2.26 3.49 -1.43
CA PHE A 83 1.56 4.43 -2.32
C PHE A 83 0.32 3.80 -2.97
N TRP A 84 0.46 2.63 -3.59
CA TRP A 84 -0.66 1.97 -4.26
C TRP A 84 -1.74 1.48 -3.28
N SER A 85 -1.39 1.17 -2.03
CA SER A 85 -2.37 0.81 -0.99
C SER A 85 -3.17 2.02 -0.51
N GLU A 86 -2.57 3.21 -0.42
CA GLU A 86 -3.28 4.43 -0.02
C GLU A 86 -4.14 5.01 -1.16
N ALA A 87 -3.74 4.80 -2.43
CA ALA A 87 -4.49 5.18 -3.64
C ALA A 87 -5.82 4.42 -3.85
N GLN A 88 -6.28 3.64 -2.86
CA GLN A 88 -7.58 2.94 -2.85
C GLN A 88 -8.80 3.88 -2.98
N ASN A 89 -8.63 5.20 -2.88
CA ASN A 89 -9.69 6.17 -3.15
C ASN A 89 -10.07 6.20 -4.64
N ASP A 90 -9.08 5.96 -5.51
CA ASP A 90 -9.12 6.31 -6.92
C ASP A 90 -9.11 5.05 -7.83
N TYR A 91 -9.08 3.85 -7.24
CA TYR A 91 -9.06 2.56 -7.93
C TYR A 91 -10.16 2.40 -8.99
N ASN A 92 -11.38 2.88 -8.71
CA ASN A 92 -12.49 2.89 -9.67
C ASN A 92 -12.12 3.65 -10.95
N ASP A 93 -11.45 4.80 -10.82
CA ASP A 93 -11.12 5.68 -11.94
C ASP A 93 -9.92 5.12 -12.73
N PHE A 94 -9.02 4.39 -12.06
CA PHE A 94 -7.97 3.59 -12.72
C PHE A 94 -8.59 2.46 -13.56
N ASP A 95 -9.58 1.76 -13.01
CA ASP A 95 -10.23 0.66 -13.71
C ASP A 95 -11.11 1.16 -14.87
N TRP A 96 -11.74 2.34 -14.75
CA TRP A 96 -12.41 3.00 -15.88
C TRP A 96 -11.45 3.52 -16.95
N PHE A 97 -10.29 4.05 -16.57
CA PHE A 97 -9.25 4.43 -17.52
C PHE A 97 -8.77 3.20 -18.32
N ASN A 98 -8.53 2.07 -17.65
CA ASN A 98 -8.16 0.83 -18.33
C ASN A 98 -9.31 0.27 -19.19
N PHE A 99 -10.57 0.31 -18.72
CA PHE A 99 -11.74 -0.06 -19.52
C PHE A 99 -11.86 0.76 -20.81
N GLY A 100 -11.65 2.08 -20.74
CA GLY A 100 -11.70 2.98 -21.89
C GLY A 100 -10.64 2.67 -22.95
N ASN A 101 -9.45 2.24 -22.53
CA ASN A 101 -8.34 1.89 -23.43
C ASN A 101 -8.38 0.45 -23.95
N LEU A 102 -8.86 -0.51 -23.15
CA LEU A 102 -8.83 -1.95 -23.46
C LEU A 102 -10.17 -2.49 -24.00
N GLY A 103 -11.27 -1.75 -23.81
CA GLY A 103 -12.61 -2.12 -24.30
C GLY A 103 -13.31 -3.24 -23.53
N PHE A 104 -12.74 -3.74 -22.43
CA PHE A 104 -13.35 -4.72 -21.53
C PHE A 104 -13.11 -4.37 -20.06
N TRP A 105 -14.02 -4.80 -19.18
CA TRP A 105 -13.97 -4.46 -17.76
C TRP A 105 -13.21 -5.52 -16.96
N PHE A 106 -12.32 -5.07 -16.08
CA PHE A 106 -11.57 -5.89 -15.14
C PHE A 106 -11.01 -5.01 -14.00
N PRO A 107 -10.92 -5.49 -12.74
CA PRO A 107 -10.37 -4.72 -11.62
C PRO A 107 -8.83 -4.70 -11.64
N TRP A 108 -8.26 -3.99 -12.61
CA TRP A 108 -6.82 -3.83 -12.81
C TRP A 108 -6.10 -3.22 -11.60
N SER A 109 -6.78 -2.38 -10.84
CA SER A 109 -6.31 -1.77 -9.60
C SER A 109 -5.92 -2.82 -8.55
N VAL A 110 -6.78 -3.82 -8.37
CA VAL A 110 -6.57 -4.98 -7.48
C VAL A 110 -5.50 -5.90 -8.04
N VAL A 111 -5.42 -6.09 -9.37
CA VAL A 111 -4.33 -6.85 -10.01
C VAL A 111 -2.98 -6.21 -9.71
N LEU A 112 -2.87 -4.89 -9.87
CA LEU A 112 -1.64 -4.13 -9.60
C LEU A 112 -1.24 -4.22 -8.12
N LEU A 113 -2.22 -4.11 -7.19
CA LEU A 113 -1.99 -4.31 -5.77
C LEU A 113 -1.48 -5.73 -5.43
N VAL A 114 -2.10 -6.78 -5.99
CA VAL A 114 -1.68 -8.17 -5.78
C VAL A 114 -0.29 -8.44 -6.33
N VAL A 115 0.04 -7.94 -7.54
CA VAL A 115 1.38 -8.08 -8.12
C VAL A 115 2.41 -7.34 -7.26
N ALA A 116 2.14 -6.11 -6.83
CA ALA A 116 3.01 -5.35 -5.93
C ALA A 116 3.24 -6.08 -4.60
N ALA A 117 2.18 -6.59 -3.97
CA ALA A 117 2.25 -7.31 -2.70
C ALA A 117 3.04 -8.63 -2.80
N VAL A 118 2.86 -9.41 -3.87
CA VAL A 118 3.62 -10.65 -4.12
C VAL A 118 5.11 -10.36 -4.35
N LEU A 119 5.42 -9.35 -5.17
CA LEU A 119 6.80 -8.96 -5.45
C LEU A 119 7.51 -8.39 -4.21
N PHE A 120 6.84 -7.51 -3.45
CA PHE A 120 7.35 -7.01 -2.17
C PHE A 120 7.60 -8.16 -1.18
N THR A 121 6.62 -9.07 -1.00
CA THR A 121 6.74 -10.20 -0.07
C THR A 121 7.93 -11.10 -0.41
N TYR A 122 8.16 -11.36 -1.70
CA TYR A 122 9.32 -12.11 -2.19
C TYR A 122 10.66 -11.42 -1.87
N ILE A 123 10.76 -10.10 -2.10
CA ILE A 123 11.95 -9.31 -1.81
C ILE A 123 12.20 -9.20 -0.29
N ALA A 124 11.15 -8.97 0.50
CA ALA A 124 11.19 -8.93 1.96
C ALA A 124 11.66 -10.28 2.54
N ALA A 125 11.14 -11.40 2.03
CA ALA A 125 11.57 -12.74 2.45
C ALA A 125 13.07 -12.98 2.14
N LEU A 126 13.56 -12.60 0.96
CA LEU A 126 14.99 -12.68 0.63
C LEU A 126 15.86 -11.82 1.56
N LEU A 127 15.40 -10.62 1.92
CA LEU A 127 16.11 -9.72 2.83
C LEU A 127 16.17 -10.29 4.26
N VAL A 128 15.07 -10.83 4.78
CA VAL A 128 15.03 -11.53 6.07
C VAL A 128 15.94 -12.75 6.07
N LEU A 129 15.91 -13.58 5.02
CA LEU A 129 16.82 -14.72 4.87
C LEU A 129 18.30 -14.30 4.90
N ALA A 130 18.65 -13.20 4.23
CA ALA A 130 20.00 -12.64 4.26
C ALA A 130 20.40 -12.19 5.68
N ILE A 131 19.54 -11.47 6.39
CA ILE A 131 19.79 -11.00 7.77
C ILE A 131 19.97 -12.19 8.72
N CYS A 132 19.13 -13.23 8.62
CA CYS A 132 19.29 -14.46 9.39
C CYS A 132 20.62 -15.16 9.09
N LEU A 133 21.01 -15.30 7.82
CA LEU A 133 22.30 -15.90 7.43
C LEU A 133 23.51 -15.10 7.95
N LEU A 134 23.44 -13.77 7.95
CA LEU A 134 24.45 -12.89 8.54
C LEU A 134 24.54 -13.05 10.06
N SER A 135 23.40 -13.15 10.77
CA SER A 135 23.37 -13.45 12.22
C SER A 135 23.96 -14.82 12.56
N GLU A 136 23.86 -15.80 11.67
CA GLU A 136 24.49 -17.13 11.80
C GLU A 136 25.96 -17.16 11.33
N GLY A 137 26.51 -16.02 10.91
CA GLY A 137 27.89 -15.89 10.44
C GLY A 137 28.18 -16.71 9.18
N GLN A 138 27.16 -16.97 8.36
CA GLN A 138 27.34 -17.57 7.04
C GLN A 138 27.78 -16.49 6.05
N ARG A 139 28.60 -16.85 5.07
CA ARG A 139 28.83 -15.97 3.92
C ARG A 139 27.56 -15.96 3.05
N LEU A 140 27.14 -14.78 2.59
CA LEU A 140 26.01 -14.68 1.65
C LEU A 140 26.42 -15.24 0.28
N TYR A 141 25.53 -16.05 -0.28
CA TYR A 141 25.57 -16.53 -1.67
C TYR A 141 24.13 -16.56 -2.18
N LEU A 142 23.76 -15.55 -2.96
CA LEU A 142 22.42 -15.42 -3.53
C LEU A 142 22.35 -16.20 -4.85
N HIS A 143 21.39 -17.10 -4.99
CA HIS A 143 21.26 -17.89 -6.23
C HIS A 143 20.95 -17.00 -7.45
N TRP A 144 21.37 -17.41 -8.64
CA TRP A 144 21.24 -16.58 -9.86
C TRP A 144 19.78 -16.30 -10.23
N SER A 145 18.86 -17.23 -9.95
CA SER A 145 17.41 -17.02 -10.12
C SER A 145 16.88 -15.89 -9.23
N HIS A 146 17.41 -15.73 -8.01
CA HIS A 146 17.02 -14.64 -7.13
C HIS A 146 17.61 -13.29 -7.57
N LYS A 147 18.84 -13.28 -8.10
CA LYS A 147 19.42 -12.09 -8.75
C LYS A 147 18.55 -11.62 -9.93
N LEU A 148 18.08 -12.55 -10.75
CA LEU A 148 17.12 -12.25 -11.83
C LEU A 148 15.77 -11.76 -11.28
N GLY A 149 15.21 -12.41 -10.26
CA GLY A 149 13.96 -11.98 -9.63
C GLY A 149 14.02 -10.58 -8.99
N ILE A 150 15.15 -10.21 -8.38
CA ILE A 150 15.39 -8.85 -7.89
C ILE A 150 15.40 -7.84 -9.04
N LEU A 151 16.08 -8.17 -10.15
CA LEU A 151 16.13 -7.28 -11.32
C LEU A 151 14.73 -7.10 -11.94
N VAL A 152 13.98 -8.18 -12.15
CA VAL A 152 12.59 -8.13 -12.65
C VAL A 152 11.70 -7.29 -11.73
N THR A 153 11.81 -7.49 -10.42
CA THR A 153 11.04 -6.73 -9.43
C THR A 153 11.40 -5.24 -9.43
N LEU A 154 12.69 -4.92 -9.54
CA LEU A 154 13.18 -3.55 -9.62
C LEU A 154 12.70 -2.84 -10.90
N THR A 155 12.84 -3.50 -12.06
CA THR A 155 12.35 -2.99 -13.34
C THR A 155 10.84 -2.77 -13.30
N PHE A 156 10.06 -3.73 -12.79
CA PHE A 156 8.61 -3.56 -12.59
C PHE A 156 8.30 -2.32 -11.73
N SER A 157 8.95 -2.21 -10.56
CA SER A 157 8.67 -1.12 -9.62
C SER A 157 9.00 0.25 -10.22
N VAL A 158 10.15 0.38 -10.89
CA VAL A 158 10.58 1.63 -11.54
C VAL A 158 9.66 1.97 -12.72
N SER A 159 9.34 1.01 -13.58
CA SER A 159 8.45 1.24 -14.73
C SER A 159 7.02 1.58 -14.31
N ALA A 160 6.45 0.87 -13.32
CA ALA A 160 5.11 1.17 -12.80
C ALA A 160 5.06 2.54 -12.12
N THR A 161 6.08 2.89 -11.32
CA THR A 161 6.21 4.23 -10.71
C THR A 161 6.29 5.31 -11.78
N ALA A 162 7.07 5.10 -12.85
CA ALA A 162 7.21 6.06 -13.94
C ALA A 162 5.90 6.27 -14.73
N VAL A 163 5.21 5.17 -15.10
CA VAL A 163 3.94 5.23 -15.84
C VAL A 163 2.85 5.91 -15.00
N LEU A 164 2.73 5.60 -13.70
CA LEU A 164 1.79 6.30 -12.82
C LEU A 164 2.17 7.77 -12.60
N SER A 165 3.46 8.11 -12.59
CA SER A 165 3.91 9.51 -12.47
C SER A 165 3.62 10.35 -13.71
N ASP A 166 3.65 9.74 -14.89
CA ASP A 166 3.35 10.41 -16.17
C ASP A 166 1.84 10.59 -16.36
N LEU A 167 1.05 9.51 -16.21
CA LEU A 167 -0.39 9.53 -16.41
C LEU A 167 -1.15 10.22 -15.26
N TRP A 168 -0.74 9.97 -14.01
CA TRP A 168 -1.51 10.20 -12.79
C TRP A 168 -0.73 11.07 -11.79
N CYS A 169 -0.02 12.08 -12.29
CA CYS A 169 0.90 12.92 -11.51
C CYS A 169 0.28 13.60 -10.27
N LYS A 170 -1.03 13.85 -10.28
CA LYS A 170 -1.77 14.48 -9.17
C LYS A 170 -1.94 13.57 -7.96
N GLU A 171 -2.03 12.25 -8.16
CA GLU A 171 -2.35 11.30 -7.08
C GLU A 171 -1.15 11.04 -6.16
N TRP A 172 0.04 11.52 -6.51
CA TRP A 172 1.15 11.68 -5.54
C TRP A 172 0.77 12.59 -4.35
N THR A 173 -0.23 13.46 -4.48
CA THR A 173 -0.78 14.22 -3.35
C THR A 173 -1.42 13.30 -2.30
N THR A 174 -2.01 12.18 -2.73
CA THR A 174 -2.65 11.18 -1.85
C THR A 174 -1.63 10.51 -0.94
N LEU A 175 -0.38 10.38 -1.38
CA LEU A 175 0.75 9.95 -0.54
C LEU A 175 1.08 10.99 0.55
N LEU A 176 1.07 12.29 0.20
CA LEU A 176 1.36 13.38 1.14
C LEU A 176 0.22 13.56 2.15
N LEU A 177 -1.03 13.35 1.73
CA LEU A 177 -2.21 13.36 2.59
C LEU A 177 -2.24 12.15 3.51
N SER A 178 -1.96 10.93 3.03
CA SER A 178 -1.91 9.75 3.90
C SER A 178 -0.81 9.87 4.96
N LEU A 179 0.36 10.43 4.62
CA LEU A 179 1.42 10.72 5.61
C LEU A 179 0.99 11.68 6.73
N GLN A 180 0.05 12.60 6.51
CA GLN A 180 -0.53 13.43 7.59
C GLN A 180 -1.37 12.62 8.59
N VAL A 181 -1.62 11.33 8.33
CA VAL A 181 -2.45 10.45 9.18
C VAL A 181 -1.65 9.23 9.65
N THR A 182 -0.89 8.60 8.75
CA THR A 182 -0.17 7.34 9.01
C THR A 182 1.20 7.53 9.64
N ALA A 183 1.85 8.69 9.48
CA ALA A 183 3.23 8.89 9.90
C ALA A 183 3.51 8.60 11.39
N PRO A 184 2.62 8.88 12.36
CA PRO A 184 2.81 8.45 13.76
C PRO A 184 3.00 6.94 13.91
N TYR A 185 2.25 6.16 13.13
CA TYR A 185 2.29 4.69 13.14
C TYR A 185 3.49 4.16 12.34
N LEU A 186 3.86 4.84 11.25
CA LEU A 186 5.08 4.54 10.49
C LEU A 186 6.34 4.83 11.32
N HIS A 187 6.34 5.87 12.17
CA HIS A 187 7.40 6.13 13.15
C HIS A 187 7.54 4.98 14.14
N VAL A 188 6.43 4.57 14.79
CA VAL A 188 6.42 3.43 15.72
C VAL A 188 6.91 2.13 15.04
N GLY A 189 6.49 1.87 13.81
CA GLY A 189 6.96 0.74 13.01
C GLY A 189 8.46 0.81 12.67
N GLY A 190 8.95 1.98 12.25
CA GLY A 190 10.35 2.21 11.91
C GLY A 190 11.29 2.09 13.12
N VAL A 191 10.91 2.67 14.25
CA VAL A 191 11.64 2.49 15.52
C VAL A 191 11.63 1.03 15.94
N SER A 192 10.47 0.36 15.94
CA SER A 192 10.36 -1.07 16.32
C SER A 192 11.23 -1.97 15.44
N LEU A 193 11.27 -1.72 14.13
CA LEU A 193 12.15 -2.43 13.19
C LEU A 193 13.63 -2.21 13.55
N MET A 194 14.03 -0.99 13.90
CA MET A 194 15.40 -0.69 14.34
C MET A 194 15.72 -1.30 15.71
N THR A 195 14.76 -1.41 16.63
CA THR A 195 14.91 -2.17 17.89
C THR A 195 15.17 -3.65 17.61
N LEU A 196 14.43 -4.27 16.68
CA LEU A 196 14.64 -5.67 16.28
C LEU A 196 15.99 -5.88 15.58
N LEU A 197 16.41 -4.94 14.72
CA LEU A 197 17.71 -4.97 14.04
C LEU A 197 18.91 -4.78 14.99
N SER A 198 18.70 -4.30 16.22
CA SER A 198 19.77 -4.18 17.22
C SER A 198 20.49 -5.51 17.50
N TRP A 199 19.76 -6.63 17.48
CA TRP A 199 20.30 -7.97 17.78
C TRP A 199 21.31 -8.47 16.75
N PRO A 200 20.99 -8.56 15.43
CA PRO A 200 21.99 -8.92 14.43
C PRO A 200 23.13 -7.90 14.35
N ILE A 201 22.88 -6.61 14.62
CA ILE A 201 23.91 -5.55 14.55
C ILE A 201 24.89 -5.64 15.74
N ALA A 202 24.41 -5.82 16.97
CA ALA A 202 25.25 -6.08 18.15
C ALA A 202 26.07 -7.36 17.95
N LEU A 203 25.43 -8.45 17.51
CA LEU A 203 26.09 -9.72 17.21
C LEU A 203 27.17 -9.59 16.13
N HIS A 204 26.98 -8.71 15.14
CA HIS A 204 27.98 -8.42 14.11
C HIS A 204 29.12 -7.54 14.65
N PHE A 205 28.81 -6.53 15.47
CA PHE A 205 29.80 -5.68 16.13
C PHE A 205 30.82 -6.47 16.95
N PHE A 206 30.38 -7.39 17.82
CA PHE A 206 31.30 -8.20 18.63
C PHE A 206 32.11 -9.24 17.83
N ARG A 207 31.63 -9.68 16.66
CA ARG A 207 32.34 -10.65 15.79
C ARG A 207 33.35 -10.03 14.82
N MET A 208 33.45 -8.71 14.74
CA MET A 208 34.34 -8.02 13.79
C MET A 208 35.69 -7.64 14.40
N ASN A 209 36.78 -8.20 13.88
CA ASN A 209 38.14 -7.86 14.33
C ASN A 209 38.66 -6.48 13.84
N LYS A 210 37.86 -5.69 13.09
CA LYS A 210 38.30 -4.38 12.53
C LYS A 210 37.49 -3.22 13.09
N ARG A 211 38.08 -2.47 14.03
CA ARG A 211 37.49 -1.28 14.68
C ARG A 211 36.84 -0.29 13.71
N VAL A 212 37.47 0.01 12.57
CA VAL A 212 36.91 0.93 11.57
C VAL A 212 35.54 0.46 11.04
N ARG A 213 35.35 -0.85 10.84
CA ARG A 213 34.05 -1.40 10.40
C ARG A 213 33.03 -1.51 11.54
N GLN A 214 33.48 -1.80 12.75
CA GLN A 214 32.65 -1.74 13.96
C GLN A 214 32.04 -0.35 14.14
N VAL A 215 32.88 0.69 14.11
CA VAL A 215 32.45 2.10 14.22
C VAL A 215 31.57 2.51 13.05
N ALA A 216 31.89 2.12 11.80
CA ALA A 216 31.07 2.48 10.65
C ALA A 216 29.65 1.87 10.70
N ILE A 217 29.52 0.58 11.05
CA ILE A 217 28.21 -0.10 11.07
C ILE A 217 27.36 0.35 12.26
N VAL A 218 27.94 0.45 13.46
CA VAL A 218 27.19 0.93 14.64
C VAL A 218 26.91 2.44 14.53
N GLY A 219 27.83 3.23 13.98
CA GLY A 219 27.62 4.65 13.73
C GLY A 219 26.48 4.90 12.73
N LEU A 220 26.40 4.14 11.63
CA LEU A 220 25.28 4.20 10.69
C LEU A 220 23.95 3.79 11.35
N TYR A 221 23.95 2.69 12.12
CA TYR A 221 22.76 2.24 12.85
C TYR A 221 22.25 3.30 13.84
N LEU A 222 23.14 3.86 14.66
CA LEU A 222 22.79 4.89 15.63
C LEU A 222 22.37 6.21 14.95
N ALA A 223 22.97 6.57 13.81
CA ALA A 223 22.55 7.74 13.04
C ALA A 223 21.12 7.59 12.49
N VAL A 224 20.76 6.42 11.96
CA VAL A 224 19.39 6.14 11.48
C VAL A 224 18.39 6.07 12.64
N LEU A 225 18.76 5.44 13.76
CA LEU A 225 17.91 5.37 14.96
C LEU A 225 17.68 6.75 15.57
N PHE A 226 18.73 7.57 15.68
CA PHE A 226 18.63 8.95 16.16
C PHE A 226 17.81 9.83 15.22
N ALA A 227 17.98 9.68 13.90
CA ALA A 227 17.15 10.38 12.91
C ALA A 227 15.67 10.02 13.08
N LEU A 228 15.33 8.75 13.33
CA LEU A 228 13.95 8.32 13.61
C LEU A 228 13.39 8.97 14.88
N TYR A 229 14.12 8.95 16.00
CA TYR A 229 13.69 9.63 17.25
C TYR A 229 13.47 11.15 17.09
N LEU A 230 14.03 11.78 16.04
CA LEU A 230 13.79 13.18 15.70
C LEU A 230 12.65 13.39 14.68
N VAL A 231 12.15 12.35 14.00
CA VAL A 231 11.06 12.47 13.02
C VAL A 231 9.80 13.12 13.63
N PRO A 232 9.34 12.76 14.85
CA PRO A 232 8.19 13.40 15.50
C PRO A 232 8.26 14.92 15.65
N LEU A 233 9.46 15.52 15.73
CA LEU A 233 9.65 16.99 15.80
C LEU A 233 9.37 17.70 14.47
N GLY A 234 9.44 16.98 13.34
CA GLY A 234 9.16 17.49 12.00
C GLY A 234 7.82 17.06 11.43
N MET A 235 6.97 16.40 12.22
CA MET A 235 5.68 15.87 11.79
C MET A 235 4.54 16.88 12.03
N TYR A 236 3.56 16.84 11.12
CA TYR A 236 2.33 17.60 11.22
C TYR A 236 1.14 16.70 10.82
N SER A 237 0.05 16.80 11.58
CA SER A 237 -1.19 16.08 11.34
C SER A 237 -2.37 16.95 11.80
N PRO A 238 -3.36 17.21 10.94
CA PRO A 238 -4.63 17.80 11.36
C PRO A 238 -5.37 16.97 12.42
N CYS A 239 -5.08 15.66 12.54
CA CYS A 239 -5.72 14.74 13.47
C CYS A 239 -5.03 14.62 14.84
N ILE A 240 -3.92 15.34 15.06
CA ILE A 240 -3.31 15.50 16.39
C ILE A 240 -3.83 16.83 16.97
N LYS A 241 -4.90 16.78 17.77
CA LYS A 241 -5.63 17.99 18.23
C LYS A 241 -6.47 17.72 19.47
N GLU A 242 -6.79 18.76 20.23
CA GLU A 242 -7.67 18.64 21.40
C GLU A 242 -9.11 18.32 20.98
N GLU A 243 -9.80 17.50 21.77
CA GLU A 243 -11.12 16.94 21.40
C GLU A 243 -12.24 17.98 21.37
N ASP A 244 -12.15 19.05 22.17
CA ASP A 244 -13.05 20.20 22.12
C ASP A 244 -12.90 21.05 20.86
N THR A 245 -11.73 21.01 20.20
CA THR A 245 -11.47 21.66 18.91
C THR A 245 -11.91 20.83 17.70
N LEU A 246 -12.47 19.63 17.90
CA LEU A 246 -13.03 18.81 16.82
C LEU A 246 -14.43 19.31 16.45
N GLY A 247 -14.53 19.94 15.28
CA GLY A 247 -15.82 20.33 14.70
C GLY A 247 -16.74 19.14 14.37
N PRO A 248 -18.00 19.39 13.97
CA PRO A 248 -18.92 18.33 13.56
C PRO A 248 -18.38 17.53 12.36
N PRO A 249 -18.83 16.28 12.15
CA PRO A 249 -18.47 15.49 10.98
C PRO A 249 -18.86 16.21 9.68
N PRO A 250 -18.00 16.20 8.63
CA PRO A 250 -18.33 16.77 7.33
C PRO A 250 -19.63 16.16 6.78
N THR A 251 -20.56 17.03 6.39
CA THR A 251 -21.86 16.64 5.82
C THR A 251 -21.65 15.92 4.49
N LEU A 252 -22.41 14.87 4.22
CA LEU A 252 -22.16 13.99 3.07
C LEU A 252 -23.04 14.32 1.88
N ILE A 253 -22.41 14.54 0.72
CA ILE A 253 -23.04 14.71 -0.58
C ILE A 253 -22.84 13.42 -1.39
N GLY A 254 -23.91 12.89 -1.97
CA GLY A 254 -23.85 11.67 -2.77
C GLY A 254 -23.34 11.93 -4.18
N HIS A 255 -22.10 11.52 -4.49
CA HIS A 255 -21.52 11.61 -5.84
C HIS A 255 -22.37 10.77 -6.80
N ARG A 256 -23.02 11.39 -7.78
CA ARG A 256 -23.93 10.72 -8.74
C ARG A 256 -25.01 9.89 -8.05
N GLY A 257 -25.43 10.31 -6.85
CA GLY A 257 -26.26 9.56 -5.91
C GLY A 257 -25.43 8.68 -4.95
N ALA A 258 -25.61 7.35 -5.02
CA ALA A 258 -24.89 6.36 -4.21
C ALA A 258 -24.36 5.22 -5.10
N PRO A 259 -23.30 5.45 -5.88
CA PRO A 259 -22.84 4.55 -6.94
C PRO A 259 -22.24 3.24 -6.42
N MET A 260 -21.91 3.14 -5.11
CA MET A 260 -21.59 1.87 -4.44
C MET A 260 -22.83 1.05 -4.00
N LEU A 261 -24.05 1.51 -4.33
CA LEU A 261 -25.33 0.86 -3.95
C LEU A 261 -26.33 0.74 -5.10
N ALA A 262 -26.07 1.39 -6.23
CA ALA A 262 -26.96 1.51 -7.39
C ALA A 262 -26.17 2.05 -8.60
N PRO A 263 -26.68 1.96 -9.84
CA PRO A 263 -26.01 2.51 -11.01
C PRO A 263 -25.95 4.05 -10.92
N GLU A 264 -24.79 4.65 -11.16
CA GLU A 264 -24.57 6.11 -11.03
C GLU A 264 -25.53 6.95 -11.90
N ASN A 265 -25.88 8.16 -11.43
CA ASN A 265 -26.77 9.10 -12.12
C ASN A 265 -28.15 8.51 -12.50
N THR A 266 -28.66 7.54 -11.73
CA THR A 266 -30.02 6.98 -11.88
C THR A 266 -30.95 7.33 -10.71
N GLN A 267 -32.26 7.26 -10.94
CA GLN A 267 -33.31 7.44 -9.92
C GLN A 267 -33.03 6.63 -8.64
N LEU A 268 -32.68 5.34 -8.79
CA LEU A 268 -32.34 4.48 -7.66
C LEU A 268 -31.11 4.99 -6.89
N SER A 269 -30.10 5.51 -7.58
CA SER A 269 -28.89 6.08 -6.96
C SER A 269 -29.22 7.24 -6.02
N PHE A 270 -30.09 8.14 -6.46
CA PHE A 270 -30.51 9.29 -5.65
C PHE A 270 -31.41 8.87 -4.48
N GLU A 271 -32.34 7.93 -4.69
CA GLU A 271 -33.12 7.33 -3.60
C GLU A 271 -32.25 6.62 -2.55
N LYS A 272 -31.18 5.93 -2.96
CA LYS A 272 -30.20 5.32 -2.05
C LYS A 272 -29.45 6.36 -1.24
N ALA A 273 -28.97 7.42 -1.89
CA ALA A 273 -28.28 8.52 -1.21
C ALA A 273 -29.16 9.20 -0.15
N VAL A 274 -30.43 9.45 -0.49
CA VAL A 274 -31.45 9.94 0.46
C VAL A 274 -31.65 8.95 1.61
N LYS A 275 -31.90 7.65 1.31
CA LYS A 275 -32.17 6.60 2.31
C LYS A 275 -31.00 6.40 3.30
N VAL A 276 -29.76 6.58 2.86
CA VAL A 276 -28.55 6.48 3.69
C VAL A 276 -28.33 7.75 4.55
N GLY A 277 -29.07 8.83 4.29
CA GLY A 277 -28.92 10.08 5.04
C GLY A 277 -27.83 11.00 4.51
N GLY A 278 -27.60 10.99 3.18
CA GLY A 278 -26.93 12.09 2.49
C GLY A 278 -27.72 13.40 2.63
N GLU A 279 -27.02 14.52 2.68
CA GLU A 279 -27.58 15.87 2.88
C GLU A 279 -27.62 16.67 1.59
N GLY A 280 -26.72 16.35 0.64
CA GLY A 280 -26.82 16.77 -0.74
C GLY A 280 -26.72 15.60 -1.73
N LEU A 281 -27.07 15.88 -2.98
CA LEU A 281 -26.88 15.02 -4.13
C LEU A 281 -26.02 15.74 -5.16
N GLU A 282 -25.07 15.04 -5.76
CA GLU A 282 -24.27 15.53 -6.89
C GLU A 282 -24.70 14.77 -8.16
N THR A 283 -24.65 15.43 -9.33
CA THR A 283 -24.89 14.81 -10.63
C THR A 283 -24.26 15.59 -11.79
N ASP A 284 -23.95 14.88 -12.88
CA ASP A 284 -23.51 15.48 -14.14
C ASP A 284 -24.70 15.76 -15.08
N ILE A 285 -24.72 16.94 -15.72
CA ILE A 285 -25.79 17.32 -16.66
C ILE A 285 -25.24 17.44 -18.09
N SER A 286 -25.97 16.83 -19.03
CA SER A 286 -25.86 17.04 -20.47
C SER A 286 -27.20 17.50 -21.04
N ILE A 287 -27.25 17.86 -22.33
CA ILE A 287 -28.48 18.27 -23.02
C ILE A 287 -28.60 17.45 -24.29
N SER A 288 -29.79 16.89 -24.55
CA SER A 288 -30.08 16.10 -25.75
C SER A 288 -30.19 16.98 -27.00
N TYR A 289 -30.13 16.36 -28.18
CA TYR A 289 -30.16 17.07 -29.46
C TYR A 289 -31.43 17.92 -29.66
N ASP A 290 -32.54 17.47 -29.09
CA ASP A 290 -33.86 18.12 -29.06
C ASP A 290 -34.08 19.08 -27.88
N GLY A 291 -33.16 19.15 -26.89
CA GLY A 291 -33.14 20.22 -25.87
C GLY A 291 -33.60 19.84 -24.47
N VAL A 292 -33.64 18.54 -24.14
CA VAL A 292 -33.96 18.04 -22.80
C VAL A 292 -32.67 17.90 -21.98
N PRO A 293 -32.51 18.61 -20.85
CA PRO A 293 -31.37 18.36 -19.95
C PRO A 293 -31.53 17.01 -19.24
N PHE A 294 -30.49 16.17 -19.30
CA PHE A 294 -30.49 14.81 -18.79
C PHE A 294 -29.19 14.48 -18.05
N LEU A 295 -29.22 13.44 -17.22
CA LEU A 295 -28.10 13.13 -16.32
C LEU A 295 -27.14 12.10 -16.94
N MET A 296 -25.86 12.46 -17.03
CA MET A 296 -24.81 11.62 -17.62
C MET A 296 -23.42 12.21 -17.35
N HIS A 297 -22.49 11.42 -16.79
CA HIS A 297 -21.08 11.82 -16.59
C HIS A 297 -20.27 11.81 -17.88
N ASP A 298 -20.47 10.80 -18.72
CA ASP A 298 -19.57 10.53 -19.84
C ASP A 298 -19.90 11.40 -21.06
N SER A 299 -18.90 11.65 -21.91
CA SER A 299 -19.11 12.30 -23.20
C SER A 299 -19.89 11.42 -24.18
N THR A 300 -19.87 10.10 -23.99
CA THR A 300 -20.58 9.08 -24.78
C THR A 300 -21.44 8.20 -23.85
N LEU A 301 -22.27 7.33 -24.42
CA LEU A 301 -23.18 6.48 -23.65
C LEU A 301 -22.61 5.06 -23.37
N HIS A 302 -21.40 4.76 -23.84
CA HIS A 302 -20.82 3.39 -23.85
C HIS A 302 -20.55 2.81 -22.46
N ARG A 303 -20.19 3.64 -21.47
CA ARG A 303 -19.84 3.16 -20.14
C ARG A 303 -21.05 2.75 -19.32
N THR A 304 -22.09 3.57 -19.29
CA THR A 304 -23.22 3.45 -18.34
C THR A 304 -24.54 3.03 -18.98
N THR A 305 -24.54 2.58 -20.24
CA THR A 305 -25.76 2.12 -20.93
C THR A 305 -25.54 0.93 -21.87
N ASN A 306 -26.64 0.35 -22.37
CA ASN A 306 -26.66 -0.63 -23.47
C ASN A 306 -26.67 -0.01 -24.89
N VAL A 307 -26.15 1.21 -25.08
CA VAL A 307 -26.11 1.90 -26.40
C VAL A 307 -25.52 1.05 -27.53
N ARG A 308 -24.58 0.15 -27.21
CA ARG A 308 -23.93 -0.75 -28.17
C ARG A 308 -24.91 -1.75 -28.79
N ASP A 309 -25.96 -2.13 -28.06
CA ASP A 309 -26.95 -3.13 -28.49
C ASP A 309 -28.13 -2.45 -29.21
N VAL A 310 -28.55 -1.27 -28.74
CA VAL A 310 -29.68 -0.50 -29.29
C VAL A 310 -29.28 0.33 -30.51
N PHE A 311 -28.10 0.98 -30.46
CA PHE A 311 -27.58 1.86 -31.50
C PHE A 311 -26.11 1.53 -31.85
N PRO A 312 -25.79 0.30 -32.32
CA PRO A 312 -24.40 -0.15 -32.55
C PRO A 312 -23.57 0.82 -33.39
N ASN A 313 -24.14 1.36 -34.47
CA ASN A 313 -23.49 2.31 -35.37
C ASN A 313 -23.25 3.72 -34.75
N ARG A 314 -23.77 3.98 -33.54
CA ARG A 314 -23.60 5.24 -32.79
C ARG A 314 -22.91 5.04 -31.44
N THR A 315 -22.31 3.88 -31.17
CA THR A 315 -21.68 3.56 -29.86
C THR A 315 -20.65 4.60 -29.39
N ALA A 316 -19.89 5.19 -30.32
CA ALA A 316 -18.88 6.22 -30.05
C ALA A 316 -19.39 7.67 -30.24
N ALA A 317 -20.69 7.86 -30.50
CA ALA A 317 -21.27 9.19 -30.67
C ALA A 317 -21.44 9.90 -29.32
N MET A 318 -21.35 11.23 -29.33
CA MET A 318 -21.54 12.05 -28.13
C MET A 318 -22.96 11.85 -27.57
N ALA A 319 -23.11 11.78 -26.25
CA ALA A 319 -24.39 11.57 -25.57
C ALA A 319 -25.43 12.63 -25.95
N SER A 320 -24.99 13.89 -26.10
CA SER A 320 -25.81 15.02 -26.57
C SER A 320 -26.22 14.94 -28.06
N SER A 321 -25.67 14.02 -28.85
CA SER A 321 -26.09 13.83 -30.25
C SER A 321 -27.41 13.06 -30.39
N PHE A 322 -27.88 12.43 -29.32
CA PHE A 322 -29.11 11.64 -29.30
C PHE A 322 -30.31 12.53 -28.92
N THR A 323 -31.47 12.24 -29.49
CA THR A 323 -32.74 12.84 -29.05
C THR A 323 -33.19 12.23 -27.72
N TRP A 324 -34.06 12.91 -26.98
CA TRP A 324 -34.65 12.35 -25.77
C TRP A 324 -35.42 11.05 -26.06
N SER A 325 -36.11 10.97 -27.21
CA SER A 325 -36.75 9.74 -27.68
C SER A 325 -35.81 8.58 -27.98
N GLU A 326 -34.52 8.83 -28.25
CA GLU A 326 -33.49 7.78 -28.36
C GLU A 326 -32.93 7.42 -26.99
N LEU A 327 -32.64 8.41 -26.14
CA LEU A 327 -32.08 8.22 -24.79
C LEU A 327 -33.00 7.39 -23.88
N VAL A 328 -34.32 7.56 -24.00
CA VAL A 328 -35.33 6.80 -23.23
C VAL A 328 -35.36 5.30 -23.59
N GLN A 329 -34.84 4.91 -24.76
CA GLN A 329 -34.75 3.49 -25.15
C GLN A 329 -33.57 2.75 -24.47
N LEU A 330 -32.68 3.48 -23.78
CA LEU A 330 -31.48 2.93 -23.18
C LEU A 330 -31.69 2.50 -21.72
N ASN A 331 -31.24 1.29 -21.43
CA ASN A 331 -31.08 0.80 -20.07
C ASN A 331 -29.78 1.33 -19.49
N ALA A 332 -29.88 2.06 -18.38
CA ALA A 332 -28.77 2.71 -17.67
C ALA A 332 -28.32 1.96 -16.41
N GLY A 333 -28.72 0.68 -16.24
CA GLY A 333 -28.58 -0.05 -14.97
C GLY A 333 -27.93 -1.42 -15.03
N SER A 334 -28.20 -2.21 -16.07
CA SER A 334 -27.67 -3.58 -16.24
C SER A 334 -26.14 -3.67 -16.27
N TRP A 335 -25.46 -2.60 -16.70
CA TRP A 335 -24.00 -2.50 -16.70
C TRP A 335 -23.40 -2.57 -15.27
N PHE A 336 -24.11 -2.06 -14.26
CA PHE A 336 -23.63 -1.97 -12.88
C PHE A 336 -23.51 -3.37 -12.26
N LEU A 337 -24.53 -4.21 -12.41
CA LEU A 337 -24.51 -5.59 -11.89
C LEU A 337 -23.60 -6.53 -12.70
N SER A 338 -23.40 -6.26 -13.99
CA SER A 338 -22.58 -7.12 -14.87
C SER A 338 -21.09 -6.80 -14.84
N ARG A 339 -20.71 -5.61 -14.38
CA ARG A 339 -19.30 -5.20 -14.17
C ARG A 339 -18.90 -5.15 -12.70
N ASP A 340 -19.85 -4.85 -11.81
CA ASP A 340 -19.65 -4.63 -10.38
C ASP A 340 -18.46 -3.71 -10.04
N PRO A 341 -18.51 -2.41 -10.43
CA PRO A 341 -17.35 -1.52 -10.39
C PRO A 341 -16.76 -1.28 -9.00
N PHE A 342 -17.52 -1.56 -7.94
CA PHE A 342 -17.09 -1.38 -6.55
C PHE A 342 -17.05 -2.69 -5.73
N GLY A 343 -17.31 -3.85 -6.35
CA GLY A 343 -17.41 -5.14 -5.64
C GLY A 343 -18.60 -5.23 -4.67
N THR A 344 -19.71 -4.55 -5.00
CA THR A 344 -20.90 -4.33 -4.16
C THR A 344 -22.18 -4.96 -4.72
N ALA A 345 -22.26 -5.33 -6.00
CA ALA A 345 -23.47 -5.90 -6.59
C ALA A 345 -23.93 -7.18 -5.87
N SER A 346 -22.96 -7.97 -5.37
CA SER A 346 -23.19 -9.18 -4.58
C SER A 346 -23.75 -8.93 -3.16
N SER A 347 -23.68 -7.70 -2.62
CA SER A 347 -24.20 -7.36 -1.29
C SER A 347 -25.60 -6.72 -1.31
N LEU A 348 -26.12 -6.39 -2.50
CA LEU A 348 -27.48 -5.89 -2.67
C LEU A 348 -28.53 -6.99 -2.49
N ASP A 349 -29.69 -6.63 -1.92
CA ASP A 349 -30.82 -7.55 -1.83
C ASP A 349 -31.47 -7.82 -3.21
N PRO A 350 -32.21 -8.93 -3.41
CA PRO A 350 -32.75 -9.28 -4.72
C PRO A 350 -33.75 -8.26 -5.31
N ALA A 351 -34.43 -7.48 -4.47
CA ALA A 351 -35.33 -6.43 -4.96
C ALA A 351 -34.53 -5.20 -5.41
N ASP A 352 -33.49 -4.82 -4.66
CA ASP A 352 -32.53 -3.79 -5.06
C ASP A 352 -31.78 -4.17 -6.34
N GLN A 353 -31.36 -5.44 -6.50
CA GLN A 353 -30.77 -5.94 -7.75
C GLN A 353 -31.74 -5.81 -8.92
N ALA A 354 -32.99 -6.26 -8.77
CA ALA A 354 -34.00 -6.16 -9.83
C ALA A 354 -34.28 -4.69 -10.23
N ARG A 355 -34.30 -3.76 -9.26
CA ARG A 355 -34.41 -2.32 -9.52
C ARG A 355 -33.16 -1.75 -10.20
N ALA A 356 -31.96 -2.13 -9.74
CA ALA A 356 -30.69 -1.67 -10.28
C ALA A 356 -30.48 -2.13 -11.72
N GLN A 357 -30.89 -3.35 -12.07
CA GLN A 357 -30.83 -3.85 -13.44
C GLN A 357 -31.71 -3.03 -14.40
N ASN A 358 -32.87 -2.55 -13.93
CA ASN A 358 -33.87 -1.85 -14.73
C ASN A 358 -33.97 -0.36 -14.37
N GLN A 359 -32.91 0.40 -14.68
CA GLN A 359 -32.89 1.87 -14.62
C GLN A 359 -32.86 2.48 -16.03
N SER A 360 -33.44 3.67 -16.17
CA SER A 360 -33.33 4.53 -17.36
C SER A 360 -32.47 5.76 -17.05
N ILE A 361 -32.05 6.49 -18.09
CA ILE A 361 -31.43 7.81 -17.97
C ILE A 361 -32.49 8.80 -17.39
N PRO A 362 -32.22 9.53 -16.29
CA PRO A 362 -33.14 10.54 -15.78
C PRO A 362 -33.04 11.89 -16.52
N THR A 363 -34.12 12.67 -16.47
CA THR A 363 -34.06 14.11 -16.77
C THR A 363 -33.51 14.89 -15.58
N LEU A 364 -32.94 16.07 -15.83
CA LEU A 364 -32.61 17.04 -14.78
C LEU A 364 -33.83 17.33 -13.90
N ARG A 365 -34.99 17.59 -14.52
CA ARG A 365 -36.24 17.87 -13.81
C ARG A 365 -36.60 16.79 -12.79
N SER A 366 -36.60 15.51 -13.19
CA SER A 366 -36.94 14.40 -12.28
C SER A 366 -35.99 14.28 -11.08
N PHE A 367 -34.72 14.66 -11.24
CA PHE A 367 -33.75 14.71 -10.15
C PHE A 367 -33.96 15.91 -9.21
N LEU A 368 -34.22 17.10 -9.77
CA LEU A 368 -34.54 18.28 -8.99
C LEU A 368 -35.84 18.11 -8.20
N ASP A 369 -36.87 17.49 -8.79
CA ASP A 369 -38.12 17.15 -8.11
C ASP A 369 -37.92 16.14 -6.96
N LEU A 370 -37.03 15.14 -7.13
CA LEU A 370 -36.64 14.24 -6.04
C LEU A 370 -35.89 14.99 -4.93
N ALA A 371 -34.95 15.87 -5.27
CA ALA A 371 -34.18 16.64 -4.30
C ALA A 371 -35.05 17.65 -3.54
N ALA A 372 -36.04 18.25 -4.20
CA ALA A 372 -37.08 19.07 -3.60
C ALA A 372 -37.90 18.26 -2.59
N HIS A 373 -38.45 17.12 -3.01
CA HIS A 373 -39.30 16.26 -2.19
C HIS A 373 -38.63 15.81 -0.88
N TYR A 374 -37.32 15.52 -0.93
CA TYR A 374 -36.55 15.08 0.24
C TYR A 374 -35.73 16.21 0.92
N ASN A 375 -35.96 17.47 0.53
CA ASN A 375 -35.26 18.67 1.03
C ASN A 375 -33.72 18.49 1.08
N LYS A 376 -33.12 18.22 -0.07
CA LYS A 376 -31.67 18.02 -0.26
C LYS A 376 -31.04 19.17 -0.99
N LEU A 377 -29.76 19.44 -0.69
CA LEU A 377 -28.94 20.27 -1.56
C LEU A 377 -28.67 19.54 -2.88
N VAL A 378 -28.52 20.27 -3.98
CA VAL A 378 -28.02 19.72 -5.25
C VAL A 378 -26.78 20.49 -5.68
N ILE A 379 -25.77 19.79 -6.17
CA ILE A 379 -24.63 20.34 -6.90
C ILE A 379 -24.51 19.61 -8.23
N PHE A 380 -24.04 20.27 -9.28
CA PHE A 380 -23.89 19.62 -10.57
C PHE A 380 -22.76 20.22 -11.42
N ASP A 381 -22.09 19.35 -12.18
CA ASP A 381 -21.26 19.75 -13.31
C ASP A 381 -22.14 19.82 -14.56
N LEU A 382 -22.29 21.05 -15.10
CA LEU A 382 -23.07 21.31 -16.31
C LEU A 382 -22.13 21.35 -17.52
N ARG A 383 -22.39 20.54 -18.55
CA ARG A 383 -21.44 20.37 -19.66
C ARG A 383 -21.97 20.99 -20.96
N ARG A 384 -21.19 21.92 -21.52
CA ARG A 384 -21.54 22.63 -22.76
C ARG A 384 -21.59 21.68 -23.96
N PRO A 385 -22.69 21.64 -24.73
CA PRO A 385 -22.80 20.78 -25.91
C PRO A 385 -21.74 21.07 -27.00
N PRO A 386 -21.36 20.06 -27.82
CA PRO A 386 -20.32 20.19 -28.85
C PRO A 386 -20.73 21.10 -30.01
N GLU A 387 -19.78 21.42 -30.88
CA GLU A 387 -20.03 22.28 -32.05
C GLU A 387 -21.04 21.67 -33.03
N GLY A 388 -21.88 22.53 -33.61
CA GLY A 388 -23.04 22.12 -34.41
C GLY A 388 -24.27 21.66 -33.60
N HIS A 389 -24.19 21.55 -32.27
CA HIS A 389 -25.34 21.21 -31.43
C HIS A 389 -26.32 22.39 -31.30
N PRO A 390 -27.65 22.21 -31.52
CA PRO A 390 -28.61 23.32 -31.53
C PRO A 390 -28.62 24.18 -30.25
N TYR A 391 -28.34 23.56 -29.10
CA TYR A 391 -28.34 24.23 -27.79
C TYR A 391 -26.95 24.62 -27.26
N ARG A 392 -25.87 24.61 -28.09
CA ARG A 392 -24.49 24.90 -27.63
C ARG A 392 -24.32 26.26 -26.93
N ASP A 393 -25.13 27.24 -27.31
CA ASP A 393 -25.04 28.62 -26.80
C ASP A 393 -26.23 29.02 -25.91
N SER A 394 -27.30 28.22 -25.88
CA SER A 394 -28.46 28.38 -25.00
C SER A 394 -28.50 27.41 -23.80
N TRP A 395 -27.53 26.49 -23.69
CA TRP A 395 -27.40 25.46 -22.65
C TRP A 395 -27.61 25.95 -21.21
N LEU A 396 -26.97 27.07 -20.84
CA LEU A 396 -27.13 27.68 -19.51
C LEU A 396 -28.59 28.13 -19.29
N ASN A 397 -29.16 28.86 -20.24
CA ASN A 397 -30.54 29.35 -20.17
C ASN A 397 -31.55 28.19 -20.10
N ARG A 398 -31.36 27.13 -20.88
CA ARG A 398 -32.23 25.94 -20.87
C ARG A 398 -32.12 25.17 -19.54
N THR A 399 -30.94 25.17 -18.92
CA THR A 399 -30.75 24.57 -17.58
C THR A 399 -31.42 25.41 -16.50
N LEU A 400 -31.25 26.74 -16.53
CA LEU A 400 -31.92 27.67 -15.62
C LEU A 400 -33.44 27.62 -15.77
N GLU A 401 -33.97 27.49 -16.98
CA GLU A 401 -35.40 27.32 -17.24
C GLU A 401 -35.95 26.05 -16.57
N VAL A 402 -35.23 24.93 -16.64
CA VAL A 402 -35.63 23.70 -15.94
C VAL A 402 -35.56 23.86 -14.41
N VAL A 403 -34.51 24.51 -13.90
CA VAL A 403 -34.36 24.77 -12.44
C VAL A 403 -35.49 25.67 -11.93
N LEU A 404 -35.72 26.83 -12.56
CA LEU A 404 -36.57 27.90 -12.05
C LEU A 404 -38.06 27.75 -12.41
N ASN A 405 -38.37 27.18 -13.58
CA ASN A 405 -39.73 27.19 -14.14
C ASN A 405 -40.36 25.79 -14.30
N GLU A 406 -39.57 24.73 -14.49
CA GLU A 406 -40.12 23.38 -14.72
C GLU A 406 -40.08 22.47 -13.48
N SER A 407 -39.11 22.64 -12.59
CA SER A 407 -38.94 21.81 -11.39
C SER A 407 -39.57 22.43 -10.14
N SER A 408 -39.73 21.61 -9.10
CA SER A 408 -40.25 21.99 -7.78
C SER A 408 -39.17 22.37 -6.76
N ILE A 409 -37.90 22.46 -7.17
CA ILE A 409 -36.80 22.76 -6.25
C ILE A 409 -36.76 24.24 -5.85
N ASN A 410 -36.42 24.52 -4.60
CA ASN A 410 -36.13 25.89 -4.19
C ASN A 410 -34.71 26.27 -4.66
N SER A 411 -34.55 27.44 -5.28
CA SER A 411 -33.25 27.96 -5.75
C SER A 411 -32.14 27.91 -4.70
N SER A 412 -32.49 28.12 -3.41
CA SER A 412 -31.54 28.03 -2.29
C SER A 412 -31.02 26.62 -1.98
N GLN A 413 -31.60 25.56 -2.55
CA GLN A 413 -31.05 24.20 -2.50
C GLN A 413 -29.94 23.98 -3.54
N VAL A 414 -29.83 24.83 -4.56
CA VAL A 414 -28.94 24.62 -5.71
C VAL A 414 -27.58 25.29 -5.47
N LEU A 415 -26.55 24.46 -5.34
CA LEU A 415 -25.14 24.83 -5.31
C LEU A 415 -24.66 25.07 -6.75
N TRP A 416 -24.81 26.29 -7.25
CA TRP A 416 -24.51 26.66 -8.63
C TRP A 416 -22.98 26.71 -8.87
N LEU A 417 -22.44 25.60 -9.36
CA LEU A 417 -21.02 25.39 -9.66
C LEU A 417 -20.50 26.11 -10.93
N PRO A 418 -21.26 26.24 -12.04
CA PRO A 418 -20.75 26.88 -13.26
C PRO A 418 -20.21 28.30 -13.05
N SER A 419 -19.15 28.64 -13.78
CA SER A 419 -18.45 29.94 -13.70
C SER A 419 -18.89 30.90 -14.80
N GLU A 420 -19.34 30.32 -15.91
CA GLU A 420 -19.81 30.96 -17.13
C GLU A 420 -21.08 31.75 -16.84
N ALA A 421 -21.07 33.03 -17.24
CA ALA A 421 -22.18 33.98 -17.01
C ALA A 421 -22.61 34.12 -15.53
N ARG A 422 -21.73 33.79 -14.56
CA ARG A 422 -22.01 33.85 -13.10
C ARG A 422 -22.69 35.14 -12.64
N SER A 423 -22.24 36.30 -13.11
CA SER A 423 -22.85 37.60 -12.79
C SER A 423 -24.26 37.79 -13.35
N LEU A 424 -24.59 37.19 -14.50
CA LEU A 424 -25.95 37.15 -15.04
C LEU A 424 -26.84 36.22 -14.20
N VAL A 425 -26.33 35.04 -13.82
CA VAL A 425 -27.06 34.08 -12.97
C VAL A 425 -27.43 34.72 -11.62
N GLN A 426 -26.51 35.44 -10.99
CA GLN A 426 -26.73 36.17 -9.73
C GLN A 426 -27.80 37.28 -9.84
N VAL A 427 -27.95 37.91 -11.01
CA VAL A 427 -28.98 38.92 -11.27
C VAL A 427 -30.34 38.29 -11.61
N LEU A 428 -30.35 37.11 -12.23
CA LEU A 428 -31.58 36.38 -12.57
C LEU A 428 -32.21 35.66 -11.36
N GLU A 429 -31.38 35.03 -10.52
CA GLU A 429 -31.82 34.37 -9.29
C GLU A 429 -30.73 34.47 -8.21
N PRO A 430 -30.83 35.45 -7.29
CA PRO A 430 -29.84 35.65 -6.23
C PRO A 430 -29.88 34.55 -5.15
N HIS A 431 -30.90 33.70 -5.11
CA HIS A 431 -30.97 32.59 -4.14
C HIS A 431 -30.13 31.36 -4.53
N LEU A 432 -29.65 31.24 -5.78
CA LEU A 432 -28.74 30.16 -6.18
C LEU A 432 -27.41 30.28 -5.41
N GLN A 433 -27.04 29.26 -4.63
CA GLN A 433 -25.81 29.25 -3.82
C GLN A 433 -24.56 29.20 -4.70
N GLN A 434 -23.94 30.36 -4.92
CA GLN A 434 -22.79 30.53 -5.80
C GLN A 434 -21.60 29.71 -5.29
N THR A 435 -21.18 28.72 -6.10
CA THR A 435 -20.18 27.72 -5.74
C THR A 435 -19.00 27.76 -6.71
N SER A 436 -17.76 27.72 -6.22
CA SER A 436 -16.57 27.72 -7.07
C SER A 436 -15.90 26.35 -7.15
N GLY A 437 -15.62 25.88 -8.36
CA GLY A 437 -14.78 24.70 -8.63
C GLY A 437 -13.27 24.94 -8.44
N TYR A 438 -12.87 26.16 -8.06
CA TYR A 438 -11.48 26.56 -7.87
C TYR A 438 -11.28 27.37 -6.59
N HIS A 439 -10.10 27.24 -6.00
CA HIS A 439 -9.66 28.06 -4.86
C HIS A 439 -9.19 29.44 -5.33
N GLY A 440 -9.19 30.44 -4.44
CA GLY A 440 -8.82 31.81 -4.77
C GLY A 440 -8.48 32.62 -3.52
N SER A 441 -8.21 33.91 -3.68
CA SER A 441 -8.12 34.81 -2.52
C SER A 441 -9.50 34.98 -1.87
N VAL A 442 -9.55 35.35 -0.59
CA VAL A 442 -10.83 35.58 0.12
C VAL A 442 -11.61 36.72 -0.54
N GLU A 443 -10.88 37.76 -0.93
CA GLU A 443 -11.35 38.95 -1.59
C GLU A 443 -11.98 38.60 -2.95
N GLN A 444 -11.27 37.83 -3.79
CA GLN A 444 -11.76 37.36 -5.10
C GLN A 444 -13.03 36.50 -4.99
N LEU A 445 -13.12 35.66 -3.97
CA LEU A 445 -14.29 34.81 -3.74
C LEU A 445 -15.49 35.64 -3.25
N GLN A 446 -15.25 36.64 -2.39
CA GLN A 446 -16.28 37.57 -1.92
C GLN A 446 -16.78 38.51 -3.03
N GLU A 447 -15.89 39.01 -3.89
CA GLU A 447 -16.23 39.79 -5.10
C GLU A 447 -17.12 38.99 -6.08
N GLN A 448 -16.95 37.68 -6.14
CA GLN A 448 -17.80 36.77 -6.92
C GLN A 448 -19.04 36.25 -6.17
N HIS A 449 -19.31 36.75 -4.95
CA HIS A 449 -20.39 36.30 -4.06
C HIS A 449 -20.37 34.79 -3.72
N ILE A 450 -19.20 34.15 -3.74
CA ILE A 450 -19.04 32.71 -3.49
C ILE A 450 -19.27 32.37 -2.02
N VAL A 451 -20.20 31.45 -1.75
CA VAL A 451 -20.53 30.93 -0.41
C VAL A 451 -20.01 29.50 -0.17
N ARG A 452 -19.62 28.81 -1.24
CA ARG A 452 -19.09 27.45 -1.18
C ARG A 452 -17.98 27.20 -2.19
N LEU A 453 -16.97 26.44 -1.80
CA LEU A 453 -15.96 25.86 -2.66
C LEU A 453 -16.28 24.38 -2.88
N ASN A 454 -16.08 23.88 -4.10
CA ASN A 454 -16.12 22.46 -4.44
C ASN A 454 -14.76 22.10 -5.04
N LEU A 455 -13.86 21.53 -4.25
CA LEU A 455 -12.46 21.33 -4.64
C LEU A 455 -12.11 19.84 -4.68
N HIS A 456 -11.24 19.45 -5.60
CA HIS A 456 -10.65 18.11 -5.57
C HIS A 456 -9.91 17.90 -4.25
N TYR A 457 -10.00 16.70 -3.67
CA TYR A 457 -9.46 16.42 -2.33
C TYR A 457 -7.94 16.64 -2.23
N SER A 458 -7.21 16.60 -3.35
CA SER A 458 -5.78 16.97 -3.42
C SER A 458 -5.49 18.43 -3.04
N PHE A 459 -6.50 19.31 -2.98
CA PHE A 459 -6.36 20.69 -2.50
C PHE A 459 -6.68 20.85 -1.00
N MET A 460 -6.82 19.74 -0.24
CA MET A 460 -7.11 19.79 1.19
C MET A 460 -5.97 20.44 1.99
N SER A 461 -6.28 21.55 2.68
CA SER A 461 -5.38 22.23 3.61
C SER A 461 -6.17 22.80 4.78
N GLN A 462 -5.81 22.43 6.01
CA GLN A 462 -6.46 22.94 7.24
C GLN A 462 -6.35 24.47 7.35
N GLU A 463 -5.22 25.06 6.94
CA GLU A 463 -5.02 26.51 6.96
C GLU A 463 -6.02 27.21 6.02
N GLN A 464 -6.13 26.73 4.77
CA GLN A 464 -7.04 27.31 3.79
C GLN A 464 -8.51 27.10 4.16
N ILE A 465 -8.89 25.90 4.59
CA ILE A 465 -10.25 25.57 5.03
C ILE A 465 -10.65 26.46 6.22
N SER A 466 -9.77 26.62 7.22
CA SER A 466 -9.99 27.53 8.35
C SER A 466 -10.11 28.98 7.92
N LYS A 467 -9.24 29.44 7.00
CA LYS A 467 -9.30 30.80 6.45
C LYS A 467 -10.64 31.07 5.73
N TYR A 468 -11.11 30.16 4.89
CA TYR A 468 -12.40 30.30 4.21
C TYR A 468 -13.59 30.23 5.20
N ALA A 469 -13.53 29.32 6.18
CA ALA A 469 -14.56 29.22 7.22
C ALA A 469 -14.70 30.50 8.05
N SER A 470 -13.59 31.21 8.33
CA SER A 470 -13.61 32.46 9.10
C SER A 470 -14.38 33.62 8.43
N VAL A 471 -14.69 33.49 7.13
CA VAL A 471 -15.50 34.43 6.34
C VAL A 471 -16.79 33.80 5.81
N ASN A 472 -17.27 32.71 6.45
CA ASN A 472 -18.47 31.94 6.09
C ASN A 472 -18.43 31.28 4.70
N ILE A 473 -17.26 31.11 4.09
CA ILE A 473 -17.10 30.34 2.85
C ILE A 473 -16.90 28.86 3.22
N SER A 474 -17.91 28.04 2.91
CA SER A 474 -17.88 26.60 3.17
C SER A 474 -17.02 25.84 2.14
N THR A 475 -16.33 24.78 2.56
CA THR A 475 -15.53 23.93 1.67
C THR A 475 -16.13 22.52 1.56
N ASN A 476 -16.43 22.12 0.33
CA ASN A 476 -16.71 20.74 -0.07
C ASN A 476 -15.47 20.12 -0.73
N LEU A 477 -15.16 18.87 -0.39
CA LEU A 477 -14.07 18.11 -1.00
C LEU A 477 -14.60 16.89 -1.76
N TYR A 478 -14.09 16.65 -2.97
CA TYR A 478 -14.53 15.55 -3.84
C TYR A 478 -13.35 14.82 -4.52
N VAL A 479 -13.48 13.54 -4.92
CA VAL A 479 -14.44 12.54 -4.40
C VAL A 479 -13.72 11.74 -3.32
N ILE A 480 -14.17 11.86 -2.06
CA ILE A 480 -13.54 11.12 -0.95
C ILE A 480 -14.40 9.91 -0.62
N SER A 481 -13.89 8.71 -0.91
CA SER A 481 -14.58 7.44 -0.66
C SER A 481 -13.92 6.62 0.45
N GLN A 482 -12.68 6.92 0.82
CA GLN A 482 -11.94 6.17 1.85
C GLN A 482 -12.13 6.72 3.28
N PRO A 483 -12.38 5.85 4.29
CA PRO A 483 -12.54 6.26 5.68
C PRO A 483 -11.38 7.07 6.27
N TRP A 484 -10.13 6.77 5.90
CA TRP A 484 -8.95 7.51 6.38
C TRP A 484 -8.90 8.93 5.83
N LEU A 485 -9.25 9.12 4.55
CA LEU A 485 -9.22 10.41 3.87
C LEU A 485 -10.41 11.29 4.29
N TYR A 486 -11.57 10.69 4.56
CA TYR A 486 -12.69 11.38 5.22
C TYR A 486 -12.33 11.82 6.64
N SER A 487 -11.57 10.99 7.37
CA SER A 487 -11.10 11.33 8.71
C SER A 487 -10.14 12.53 8.67
N LEU A 488 -9.21 12.58 7.72
CA LEU A 488 -8.35 13.75 7.50
C LEU A 488 -9.16 15.01 7.13
N ALA A 489 -10.16 14.90 6.25
CA ALA A 489 -11.05 16.00 5.89
C ALA A 489 -11.82 16.56 7.10
N TRP A 490 -12.30 15.69 7.99
CA TRP A 490 -12.94 16.06 9.25
C TRP A 490 -11.96 16.75 10.19
N CYS A 491 -10.77 16.17 10.41
CA CYS A 491 -9.72 16.76 11.23
C CYS A 491 -9.31 18.18 10.74
N ALA A 492 -9.19 18.35 9.43
CA ALA A 492 -8.88 19.61 8.75
C ALA A 492 -10.04 20.63 8.73
N GLY A 493 -11.25 20.23 9.15
CA GLY A 493 -12.41 21.13 9.31
C GLY A 493 -13.27 21.35 8.07
N ALA A 494 -13.24 20.45 7.07
CA ALA A 494 -14.10 20.56 5.89
C ALA A 494 -15.59 20.46 6.27
N GLN A 495 -16.44 21.32 5.70
CA GLN A 495 -17.87 21.37 6.05
C GLN A 495 -18.70 20.31 5.33
N SER A 496 -18.28 19.89 4.13
CA SER A 496 -18.92 18.79 3.41
C SER A 496 -17.95 17.97 2.57
N VAL A 497 -18.38 16.76 2.20
CA VAL A 497 -17.63 15.83 1.37
C VAL A 497 -18.56 15.18 0.34
N THR A 498 -18.18 15.21 -0.94
CA THR A 498 -18.81 14.44 -2.01
C THR A 498 -18.18 13.04 -2.08
N THR A 499 -19.00 11.99 -2.06
CA THR A 499 -18.52 10.60 -1.88
C THR A 499 -19.32 9.56 -2.67
N ASN A 500 -18.64 8.51 -3.14
CA ASN A 500 -19.28 7.28 -3.61
C ASN A 500 -19.80 6.41 -2.43
N ALA A 501 -19.19 6.57 -1.26
CA ALA A 501 -19.18 5.62 -0.15
C ALA A 501 -20.08 6.05 1.04
N LEU A 502 -21.21 6.72 0.77
CA LEU A 502 -22.11 7.28 1.78
C LEU A 502 -22.38 6.33 2.96
N HIS A 503 -22.66 5.05 2.68
CA HIS A 503 -23.03 4.05 3.68
C HIS A 503 -21.86 3.58 4.56
N ILE A 504 -20.62 3.78 4.12
CA ILE A 504 -19.41 3.50 4.90
C ILE A 504 -19.09 4.72 5.77
N LEU A 505 -19.07 5.92 5.17
CA LEU A 505 -18.63 7.13 5.86
C LEU A 505 -19.63 7.62 6.92
N LYS A 506 -20.96 7.52 6.69
CA LYS A 506 -22.00 7.97 7.65
C LYS A 506 -21.98 7.20 8.98
N VAL A 507 -21.30 6.06 9.05
CA VAL A 507 -21.18 5.23 10.27
C VAL A 507 -20.05 5.72 11.20
N LEU A 508 -19.11 6.52 10.69
CA LEU A 508 -17.96 7.02 11.46
C LEU A 508 -18.39 8.06 12.50
N ARG A 509 -18.16 7.77 13.79
CA ARG A 509 -18.54 8.64 14.93
C ARG A 509 -17.40 9.51 15.48
N ARG A 510 -16.16 9.24 15.05
CA ARG A 510 -14.91 9.97 15.37
C ARG A 510 -13.99 9.77 14.15
N PRO A 511 -13.07 10.69 13.80
CA PRO A 511 -12.08 10.42 12.78
C PRO A 511 -11.23 9.20 13.16
N LEU A 512 -10.94 8.33 12.19
CA LEU A 512 -9.90 7.33 12.32
C LEU A 512 -8.56 8.04 12.57
N PHE A 513 -7.69 7.42 13.36
CA PHE A 513 -6.36 7.92 13.72
C PHE A 513 -6.33 9.26 14.48
N PHE A 514 -7.49 9.78 14.93
CA PHE A 514 -7.56 10.91 15.86
C PHE A 514 -6.82 10.60 17.16
N MET A 515 -6.02 11.56 17.63
CA MET A 515 -5.40 11.53 18.96
C MET A 515 -5.21 12.94 19.52
N THR A 516 -5.29 13.08 20.84
CA THR A 516 -4.89 14.31 21.53
C THR A 516 -3.37 14.49 21.50
N PRO A 517 -2.86 15.72 21.70
CA PRO A 517 -1.44 15.98 21.88
C PRO A 517 -0.84 15.20 23.07
N GLU A 518 -1.59 14.94 24.14
CA GLU A 518 -1.12 14.11 25.26
C GLU A 518 -0.96 12.64 24.83
N GLU A 519 -1.95 12.05 24.16
CA GLU A 519 -1.87 10.67 23.62
C GLU A 519 -0.70 10.51 22.63
N TYR A 520 -0.50 11.49 21.74
CA TYR A 520 0.63 11.49 20.79
C TYR A 520 1.99 11.54 21.50
N ASN A 521 2.16 12.49 22.44
CA ASN A 521 3.40 12.63 23.20
C ASN A 521 3.69 11.37 24.04
N LEU A 522 2.67 10.77 24.66
CA LEU A 522 2.80 9.52 25.39
C LEU A 522 3.23 8.37 24.47
N MET A 523 2.60 8.21 23.31
CA MET A 523 2.95 7.19 22.32
C MET A 523 4.40 7.33 21.83
N TRP A 524 4.83 8.56 21.51
CA TRP A 524 6.19 8.86 21.08
C TRP A 524 7.21 8.57 22.19
N ILE A 525 7.07 9.19 23.36
CA ILE A 525 8.03 9.05 24.47
C ILE A 525 8.16 7.59 24.89
N LEU A 526 7.04 6.85 24.98
CA LEU A 526 7.06 5.43 25.32
C LEU A 526 7.81 4.60 24.26
N THR A 527 7.57 4.86 22.98
CA THR A 527 8.22 4.16 21.86
C THR A 527 9.74 4.33 21.89
N ASP A 528 10.22 5.57 22.02
CA ASP A 528 11.64 5.88 21.95
C ASP A 528 12.38 5.41 23.21
N VAL A 529 11.80 5.60 24.40
CA VAL A 529 12.39 5.14 25.66
C VAL A 529 12.45 3.61 25.73
N VAL A 530 11.37 2.91 25.36
CA VAL A 530 11.36 1.43 25.33
C VAL A 530 12.35 0.90 24.30
N SER A 531 12.42 1.51 23.11
CA SER A 531 13.42 1.18 22.09
C SER A 531 14.84 1.39 22.62
N ALA A 532 15.16 2.55 23.19
CA ALA A 532 16.49 2.85 23.71
C ALA A 532 16.92 1.88 24.83
N VAL A 533 16.01 1.55 25.76
CA VAL A 533 16.25 0.56 26.82
C VAL A 533 16.49 -0.84 26.25
N LEU A 534 15.69 -1.28 25.26
CA LEU A 534 15.86 -2.59 24.62
C LEU A 534 17.15 -2.68 23.80
N VAL A 535 17.48 -1.65 23.01
CA VAL A 535 18.75 -1.58 22.25
C VAL A 535 19.94 -1.63 23.21
N LEU A 536 19.91 -0.85 24.30
CA LEU A 536 20.96 -0.88 25.33
C LEU A 536 21.06 -2.26 25.98
N ALA A 537 19.94 -2.88 26.36
CA ALA A 537 19.92 -4.20 26.96
C ALA A 537 20.48 -5.29 26.03
N VAL A 538 20.20 -5.22 24.72
CA VAL A 538 20.75 -6.15 23.71
C VAL A 538 22.27 -5.96 23.57
N PHE A 539 22.76 -4.73 23.47
CA PHE A 539 24.21 -4.47 23.41
C PHE A 539 24.92 -4.86 24.72
N LEU A 540 24.33 -4.61 25.89
CA LEU A 540 24.88 -5.03 27.19
C LEU A 540 24.86 -6.56 27.37
N PHE A 541 23.80 -7.24 26.93
CA PHE A 541 23.73 -8.71 26.94
C PHE A 541 24.83 -9.33 26.08
N HIS A 542 25.04 -8.83 24.86
CA HIS A 542 26.12 -9.28 24.01
C HIS A 542 27.50 -8.90 24.56
N TRP A 543 27.68 -7.70 25.14
CA TRP A 543 28.91 -7.31 25.82
C TRP A 543 29.25 -8.30 26.94
N TRP A 544 28.30 -8.58 27.84
CA TRP A 544 28.48 -9.52 28.95
C TRP A 544 28.78 -10.94 28.46
N ARG A 545 28.06 -11.43 27.45
CA ARG A 545 28.22 -12.78 26.90
C ARG A 545 29.60 -13.00 26.28
N GLU A 546 30.13 -12.03 25.56
CA GLU A 546 31.43 -12.15 24.88
C GLU A 546 32.61 -11.72 25.79
N SER A 547 32.38 -10.87 26.80
CA SER A 547 33.42 -10.42 27.75
C SER A 547 33.69 -11.39 28.91
N GLY A 548 32.82 -12.38 29.13
CA GLY A 548 33.19 -13.64 29.80
C GLY A 548 33.72 -13.59 31.23
N LEU A 549 33.01 -12.91 32.15
CA LEU A 549 33.13 -13.04 33.62
C LEU A 549 34.56 -13.22 34.19
N THR A 550 35.45 -12.27 33.92
CA THR A 550 36.75 -12.12 34.61
C THR A 550 36.60 -11.47 35.99
N PHE A 551 35.66 -11.95 36.79
CA PHE A 551 35.43 -11.50 38.17
C PHE A 551 35.65 -12.68 39.12
N TRP A 552 36.55 -12.51 40.10
CA TRP A 552 37.12 -13.55 40.99
C TRP A 552 38.19 -14.49 40.40
N SER A 553 39.39 -13.94 40.16
CA SER A 553 40.65 -14.53 40.69
C SER A 553 41.79 -13.51 40.55
N ASP A 554 42.22 -12.90 41.66
CA ASP A 554 43.35 -11.96 41.66
C ASP A 554 44.68 -12.69 41.93
N SER A 555 45.43 -12.99 40.86
CA SER A 555 46.81 -13.47 40.96
C SER A 555 47.63 -13.21 39.68
N ARG A 556 48.40 -12.11 39.69
CA ARG A 556 49.61 -11.81 38.90
C ARG A 556 49.89 -12.64 37.61
N GLN A 557 49.59 -12.00 36.47
CA GLN A 557 50.55 -11.72 35.39
C GLN A 557 51.39 -12.90 34.81
N THR A 558 50.86 -13.54 33.75
CA THR A 558 51.66 -14.03 32.62
C THR A 558 51.01 -13.66 31.29
N GLN A 559 51.83 -13.44 30.26
CA GLN A 559 51.42 -12.95 28.95
C GLN A 559 51.13 -14.12 27.99
N GLU A 560 49.92 -14.68 28.02
CA GLU A 560 49.50 -15.74 27.10
C GLU A 560 48.44 -15.28 26.10
N ASN A 561 48.63 -15.67 24.83
CA ASN A 561 47.64 -15.44 23.77
C ASN A 561 46.51 -16.47 23.87
N GLY A 562 45.26 -16.00 23.96
CA GLY A 562 44.08 -16.82 24.26
C GLY A 562 43.87 -18.04 23.31
N PRO A 563 43.49 -19.23 23.83
CA PRO A 563 43.56 -20.47 23.07
C PRO A 563 42.27 -20.81 22.30
N TYR A 564 42.35 -20.91 20.96
CA TYR A 564 41.25 -21.50 20.16
C TYR A 564 41.71 -22.35 18.95
N SER A 565 42.97 -22.81 18.94
CA SER A 565 43.56 -23.54 17.80
C SER A 565 44.19 -24.90 18.13
N LYS A 566 44.60 -25.16 19.38
CA LYS A 566 45.53 -26.24 19.73
C LYS A 566 44.89 -27.43 20.47
N PHE A 567 43.78 -27.96 19.92
CA PHE A 567 43.16 -29.21 20.42
C PHE A 567 42.63 -30.10 19.28
N ARG A 568 43.34 -30.13 18.14
CA ARG A 568 42.90 -30.82 16.91
C ARG A 568 43.97 -31.69 16.24
N THR A 569 45.01 -32.10 16.98
CA THR A 569 46.18 -32.83 16.44
C THR A 569 46.62 -34.04 17.27
N GLU A 570 45.85 -34.46 18.28
CA GLU A 570 46.17 -35.66 19.10
C GLU A 570 45.05 -36.72 19.09
N LEU A 571 44.11 -36.64 18.14
CA LEU A 571 43.09 -37.68 17.89
C LEU A 571 43.14 -38.28 16.48
N SER A 572 44.07 -37.84 15.62
CA SER A 572 44.34 -38.46 14.31
C SER A 572 45.16 -39.75 14.44
N ASP A 573 46.10 -39.79 15.39
CA ASP A 573 47.22 -40.74 15.38
C ASP A 573 46.91 -42.01 16.20
N VAL A 574 45.70 -42.12 16.74
CA VAL A 574 45.23 -43.25 17.57
C VAL A 574 44.53 -44.33 16.74
N TRP A 575 44.20 -44.05 15.46
CA TRP A 575 43.42 -44.94 14.57
C TRP A 575 44.25 -45.57 13.43
N SER A 576 45.58 -45.60 13.56
CA SER A 576 46.52 -46.04 12.51
C SER A 576 47.25 -47.37 12.79
N VAL A 577 46.94 -48.08 13.88
CA VAL A 577 47.63 -49.34 14.27
C VAL A 577 46.62 -50.47 14.54
N SER A 578 46.15 -51.16 13.49
CA SER A 578 45.36 -52.41 13.59
C SER A 578 45.25 -53.21 12.27
N SER A 579 46.35 -53.41 11.51
CA SER A 579 46.34 -54.37 10.38
C SER A 579 47.73 -54.90 9.96
N MET A 580 48.25 -55.87 10.71
CA MET A 580 49.26 -56.85 10.27
C MET A 580 48.81 -58.23 10.78
N SER A 581 49.00 -59.35 10.08
CA SER A 581 49.48 -59.57 8.70
C SER A 581 49.17 -61.01 8.27
N VAL A 582 48.93 -61.27 6.98
CA VAL A 582 49.10 -62.61 6.37
C VAL A 582 49.87 -62.45 5.06
N ARG A 583 50.85 -63.34 4.81
CA ARG A 583 51.66 -63.36 3.58
C ARG A 583 51.00 -64.21 2.50
N GLY A 584 51.10 -63.75 1.25
CA GLY A 584 50.94 -64.54 0.03
C GLY A 584 51.88 -64.00 -1.03
N VAL A 585 52.61 -64.86 -1.74
CA VAL A 585 53.67 -64.48 -2.69
C VAL A 585 53.33 -65.05 -4.07
N PHE A 586 53.45 -64.25 -5.14
CA PHE A 586 54.17 -64.63 -6.37
C PHE A 586 54.36 -63.42 -7.32
N ARG A 587 55.29 -63.56 -8.28
CA ARG A 587 55.63 -62.56 -9.32
C ARG A 587 54.89 -62.87 -10.62
N SER A 588 54.45 -61.84 -11.36
CA SER A 588 54.88 -61.59 -12.76
C SER A 588 54.20 -60.36 -13.39
N THR A 589 54.81 -59.85 -14.46
CA THR A 589 54.36 -58.82 -15.41
C THR A 589 54.62 -59.35 -16.83
N PRO A 590 54.12 -58.73 -17.92
CA PRO A 590 52.91 -57.92 -18.13
C PRO A 590 52.05 -58.49 -19.29
N ALA A 591 50.98 -57.80 -19.73
CA ALA A 591 50.62 -57.52 -21.15
C ALA A 591 49.11 -57.29 -21.41
N THR A 592 48.83 -56.37 -22.32
CA THR A 592 47.64 -56.29 -23.20
C THR A 592 48.08 -56.60 -24.64
N PRO A 593 47.22 -56.83 -25.66
CA PRO A 593 45.74 -56.73 -25.70
C PRO A 593 45.07 -58.02 -26.26
N HIS A 594 43.79 -57.97 -26.64
CA HIS A 594 43.29 -58.21 -28.02
C HIS A 594 41.75 -58.17 -28.14
N LEU A 595 41.25 -57.83 -29.34
CA LEU A 595 39.85 -57.87 -29.80
C LEU A 595 39.72 -58.96 -30.89
N PRO A 596 38.54 -59.57 -31.07
CA PRO A 596 37.65 -59.20 -32.20
C PRO A 596 36.18 -59.01 -31.75
N THR A 597 35.28 -58.25 -32.39
CA THR A 597 34.61 -58.45 -33.71
C THR A 597 34.04 -59.88 -33.89
N VAL A 598 32.81 -60.11 -34.38
CA VAL A 598 32.17 -59.63 -35.63
C VAL A 598 30.64 -59.38 -35.43
N SER A 599 29.99 -58.88 -36.48
CA SER A 599 28.59 -58.42 -36.74
C SER A 599 27.40 -59.35 -36.34
N GLU A 600 26.11 -59.06 -36.59
CA GLU A 600 25.37 -58.03 -37.39
C GLU A 600 23.99 -57.74 -36.69
N PHE A 601 22.86 -57.19 -37.21
CA PHE A 601 22.38 -56.84 -38.56
C PHE A 601 21.29 -55.69 -38.54
N TYR A 602 20.36 -55.72 -39.51
CA TYR A 602 19.25 -54.84 -39.93
C TYR A 602 17.89 -55.16 -39.23
N GLU A 603 16.76 -54.41 -39.28
CA GLU A 603 16.32 -53.11 -39.86
C GLU A 603 15.03 -52.56 -39.13
N PRO A 604 14.25 -51.52 -39.59
CA PRO A 604 13.46 -50.66 -38.69
C PRO A 604 11.95 -50.51 -39.07
N THR A 605 11.41 -49.28 -38.97
CA THR A 605 10.01 -48.81 -39.20
C THR A 605 9.03 -49.10 -38.04
N VAL A 606 8.09 -48.20 -37.70
CA VAL A 606 7.75 -46.86 -38.24
C VAL A 606 7.99 -45.79 -37.16
#